data_AF-A0A7W8RXX3-F1
#
_entry.id   AF-A0A7W8RXX3-F1
#
_cell.length_a   1.000
_cell.length_b   1.000
_cell.length_c   1.000
_cell.angle_alpha   90.00
_cell.angle_beta   90.00
_cell.angle_gamma   90.00
#
_symmetry.space_group_name_H-M   'P 1'
#
loop_
_entity.id
_entity.type
_entity.pdbx_description
1 polymer ?
#
loop_
_entity_poly.entity_id
_entity_poly.type
_entity_poly.pdbx_seq_one_letter_code
_entity_poly.pdbx_strand_id
1 'polypeptide(L)' 'MGKYFLQDHELPEPDAANRWFEYAESHGIDIPRAIGIWEDAATEEGAEARRLLNAAGITVEMT' A
#
# COMPACT_ATOMS: atom_id res chain seq x y z
N MET A 1 -7.06 -4.11 11.08
CA MET A 1 -6.95 -3.12 9.99
C MET A 1 -5.96 -2.08 10.43
N GLY A 2 -4.89 -1.88 9.67
CA GLY A 2 -3.91 -0.84 9.97
C GLY A 2 -4.42 0.56 9.63
N LYS A 3 -3.68 1.56 10.06
CA LYS A 3 -3.84 2.94 9.58
C LYS A 3 -2.98 3.18 8.35
N TYR A 4 -3.47 3.98 7.43
CA TYR A 4 -2.76 4.33 6.20
C TYR A 4 -2.39 5.80 6.23
N PHE A 5 -1.19 6.10 5.75
CA PHE A 5 -0.67 7.45 5.66
C PHE A 5 -0.07 7.70 4.29
N LEU A 6 -0.30 8.89 3.72
CA LEU A 6 0.32 9.37 2.49
C LEU A 6 1.12 10.60 2.87
N GLN A 7 2.46 10.51 2.75
CA GLN A 7 3.36 11.61 3.14
C GLN A 7 3.03 12.18 4.54
N ASP A 8 2.91 11.29 5.53
CA ASP A 8 2.60 11.60 6.94
C ASP A 8 1.18 12.13 7.22
N HIS A 9 0.28 12.13 6.24
CA HIS A 9 -1.15 12.43 6.45
C HIS A 9 -1.98 11.16 6.49
N GLU A 10 -2.73 10.94 7.58
CA GLU A 10 -3.66 9.81 7.71
C GLU A 10 -4.76 9.95 6.64
N LEU A 11 -5.00 8.88 5.88
CA LEU A 11 -6.05 8.83 4.87
C LEU A 11 -6.88 7.54 4.98
N PRO A 12 -8.13 7.56 4.51
CA PRO A 12 -8.96 6.36 4.41
C PRO A 12 -8.29 5.27 3.56
N GLU A 13 -8.51 4.01 3.94
CA GLU A 13 -8.02 2.85 3.19
C GLU A 13 -8.34 2.89 1.69
N PRO A 14 -9.55 3.27 1.22
CA PRO A 14 -9.84 3.35 -0.21
C PRO A 14 -8.97 4.36 -0.96
N ASP A 15 -8.63 5.48 -0.33
CA ASP A 15 -7.81 6.52 -0.94
C ASP A 15 -6.34 6.06 -1.04
N ALA A 16 -5.85 5.37 -0.01
CA ALA A 16 -4.53 4.74 -0.04
C ALA A 16 -4.46 3.62 -1.10
N ALA A 17 -5.51 2.80 -1.22
CA ALA A 17 -5.60 1.76 -2.24
C ALA A 17 -5.56 2.37 -3.65
N ASN A 18 -6.35 3.41 -3.93
CA ASN A 18 -6.33 4.11 -5.21
C ASN A 18 -4.92 4.60 -5.55
N ARG A 19 -4.25 5.25 -4.60
CA ARG A 19 -2.89 5.76 -4.78
C ARG A 19 -1.85 4.66 -5.03
N TRP A 20 -2.04 3.48 -4.45
CA TRP A 20 -1.21 2.30 -4.69
C TRP A 20 -1.44 1.74 -6.10
N PHE A 21 -2.68 1.57 -6.52
CA PHE A 21 -2.99 1.01 -7.85
C PHE A 21 -2.58 1.94 -8.99
N GLU A 22 -2.71 3.27 -8.83
CA GLU A 22 -2.18 4.25 -9.79
C GLU A 22 -0.65 4.17 -9.91
N TYR A 23 0.05 4.00 -8.78
CA TYR A 23 1.49 3.80 -8.77
C TYR A 23 1.88 2.50 -9.45
N ALA A 24 1.18 1.41 -9.14
CA ALA A 24 1.42 0.09 -9.69
C ALA A 24 1.30 0.08 -11.22
N GLU A 25 0.23 0.67 -11.76
CA GLU A 25 0.03 0.83 -13.20
C GLU A 25 1.18 1.62 -13.85
N SER A 26 1.54 2.76 -13.26
CA SER A 26 2.62 3.62 -13.77
C SER A 26 4.01 2.98 -13.73
N HIS A 27 4.21 1.94 -12.90
CA HIS A 27 5.47 1.21 -12.75
C HIS A 27 5.45 -0.19 -13.38
N GLY A 28 4.39 -0.52 -14.14
CA GLY A 28 4.28 -1.80 -14.84
C GLY A 28 4.09 -3.00 -13.91
N ILE A 29 3.57 -2.78 -12.71
CA ILE A 29 3.15 -3.86 -11.80
C ILE A 29 1.76 -4.31 -12.24
N ASP A 30 1.63 -5.60 -12.57
CA ASP A 30 0.34 -6.15 -12.98
C ASP A 30 -0.70 -6.11 -11.84
N ILE A 31 -1.97 -5.96 -12.20
CA ILE A 31 -3.06 -5.81 -11.22
C ILE A 31 -3.13 -6.98 -10.22
N PRO A 32 -3.04 -8.27 -10.63
CA PRO A 32 -3.01 -9.38 -9.67
C PRO A 32 -1.88 -9.27 -8.64
N ARG A 33 -0.66 -8.92 -9.10
CA ARG A 33 0.48 -8.70 -8.21
C ARG A 33 0.29 -7.50 -7.29
N ALA A 34 -0.28 -6.40 -7.81
CA ALA A 34 -0.58 -5.21 -7.02
C ALA A 34 -1.60 -5.52 -5.90
N ILE A 35 -2.62 -6.32 -6.19
CA ILE A 35 -3.59 -6.80 -5.19
C ILE A 35 -2.88 -7.64 -4.12
N GLY A 36 -2.05 -8.61 -4.54
CA GLY A 36 -1.33 -9.47 -3.60
C GLY A 36 -0.39 -8.69 -2.67
N ILE A 37 0.30 -7.67 -3.19
CA ILE A 37 1.14 -6.78 -2.37
C ILE A 37 0.27 -5.96 -1.41
N TRP A 38 -0.87 -5.42 -1.86
CA TRP A 38 -1.77 -4.65 -1.01
C TRP A 38 -2.31 -5.47 0.17
N GLU A 39 -2.79 -6.69 -0.12
CA GLU A 39 -3.31 -7.63 0.88
C GLU A 39 -2.22 -8.05 1.87
N ASP A 40 -1.02 -8.39 1.37
CA ASP A 40 0.11 -8.78 2.22
C ASP A 40 0.53 -7.64 3.16
N ALA A 41 0.60 -6.40 2.66
CA ALA A 41 0.97 -5.23 3.45
C ALA A 41 0.04 -4.97 4.64
N ALA A 42 -1.21 -5.43 4.57
CA ALA A 42 -2.21 -5.33 5.63
C ALA A 42 -2.09 -6.42 6.72
N THR A 43 -1.13 -7.34 6.61
CA THR A 43 -0.84 -8.39 7.59
C THR A 43 0.38 -8.05 8.45
N GLU A 44 0.55 -8.66 9.62
CA GLU A 44 1.76 -8.44 10.44
C GLU A 44 3.05 -8.87 9.71
N GLU A 45 2.99 -9.93 8.90
CA GLU A 45 4.15 -10.53 8.22
C GLU A 45 4.58 -9.77 6.94
N GLY A 46 3.70 -8.96 6.34
CA GLY A 46 3.92 -8.26 5.07
C GLY A 46 4.90 -7.07 5.10
N ALA A 47 6.01 -7.19 5.82
CA ALA A 47 7.00 -6.12 5.97
C ALA A 47 7.63 -5.71 4.61
N GLU A 48 7.81 -6.67 3.70
CA GLU A 48 8.32 -6.38 2.37
C GLU A 48 7.28 -5.69 1.49
N ALA A 49 6.02 -6.13 1.56
CA ALA A 49 4.93 -5.45 0.88
C ALA A 49 4.76 -4.00 1.37
N ARG A 50 4.86 -3.75 2.69
CA ARG A 50 4.86 -2.38 3.24
C ARG A 50 6.00 -1.52 2.71
N ARG A 51 7.19 -2.09 2.46
CA ARG A 51 8.30 -1.35 1.82
C ARG A 51 7.99 -0.97 0.38
N LEU A 52 7.30 -1.84 -0.37
CA LEU A 52 6.87 -1.52 -1.74
C LEU A 52 5.81 -0.41 -1.75
N LEU A 53 4.85 -0.44 -0.81
CA LEU A 53 3.89 0.65 -0.62
C LEU A 53 4.59 1.97 -0.23
N ASN A 54 5.66 1.91 0.56
CA ASN A 54 6.43 3.09 0.93
C ASN A 54 7.08 3.77 -0.28
N ALA A 55 7.48 3.02 -1.32
CA ALA A 55 7.94 3.59 -2.58
C ALA A 55 6.84 4.38 -3.32
N ALA A 56 5.57 4.01 -3.12
CA ALA A 56 4.41 4.78 -3.57
C ALA A 56 4.09 5.98 -2.66
N GLY A 57 4.83 6.17 -1.56
CA GLY A 57 4.61 7.20 -0.55
C GLY A 57 3.59 6.81 0.53
N ILE A 58 3.18 5.54 0.55
CA ILE A 58 2.16 5.02 1.48
C ILE A 58 2.84 4.31 2.63
N THR A 59 2.52 4.72 3.86
CA THR A 59 2.93 4.03 5.09
C THR A 59 1.72 3.32 5.69
N VAL A 60 1.91 2.08 6.13
CA VAL A 60 0.88 1.28 6.82
C VAL A 60 1.34 1.03 8.25
N GLU A 61 0.58 1.51 9.23
CA GLU A 61 0.81 1.24 10.64
C GLU A 61 -0.12 0.12 11.12
N MET A 62 0.46 -0.96 11.64
CA MET A 62 -0.31 -2.05 12.26
C MET A 62 -0.71 -1.63 13.68
N THR A 63 -2.02 -1.59 13.95
CA THR A 63 -2.60 -1.40 15.29
C THR A 63 -2.91 -2.71 15.97
#